data_AF-A0A356BFJ2-F1
#
_entry.id   AF-A0A356BFJ2-F1
#
_cell.length_a   1.000
_cell.length_b   1.000
_cell.length_c   1.000
_cell.angle_alpha   90.00
_cell.angle_beta   90.00
_cell.angle_gamma   90.00
#
_symmetry.space_group_name_H-M   'P 1'
#
loop_
_entity.id
_entity.type
_entity.pdbx_description
1 polymer ?
#
loop_
_entity_poly.entity_id
_entity_poly.type
_entity_poly.pdbx_seq_one_letter_code
_entity_poly.pdbx_strand_id
1 'polypeptide(L)' 'MSAVNRFIQRRALPGVLPTLAGVQHPVLQRLYISRGITDMRELERGAAALLPFNSLKGIDAAVELLVQALSLQQ' A
#
# COMPACT_ATOMS: atom_id res chain seq x y z
N MET A 1 14.22 -24.91 -1.98
CA MET A 1 14.39 -23.65 -1.23
C MET A 1 14.99 -22.62 -2.18
N SER A 2 14.20 -21.70 -2.74
CA SER A 2 14.75 -20.67 -3.65
C SER A 2 15.52 -19.63 -2.86
N ALA A 3 16.80 -19.45 -3.17
CA ALA A 3 17.61 -18.38 -2.64
C ALA A 3 17.03 -17.02 -3.06
N VAL A 4 16.66 -16.19 -2.08
CA VAL A 4 16.19 -14.83 -2.34
C VAL A 4 17.37 -14.00 -2.82
N ASN A 5 17.31 -13.54 -4.07
CA ASN A 5 18.35 -12.72 -4.66
C ASN A 5 18.33 -11.31 -4.03
N ARG A 6 19.40 -10.92 -3.31
CA ARG A 6 19.48 -9.64 -2.56
C ARG A 6 20.32 -8.56 -3.26
N PHE A 7 20.38 -8.55 -4.59
CA PHE A 7 21.04 -7.47 -5.32
C PHE A 7 20.07 -6.30 -5.54
N ILE A 8 20.49 -5.09 -5.20
CA ILE A 8 19.75 -3.87 -5.52
C ILE A 8 20.02 -3.53 -7.00
N GLN A 9 19.01 -3.73 -7.85
CA GLN A 9 19.06 -3.35 -9.26
C GLN A 9 18.13 -2.16 -9.54
N ARG A 10 18.53 -1.31 -10.48
CA ARG A 10 17.69 -0.19 -10.93
C ARG A 10 16.50 -0.74 -11.71
N ARG A 11 15.28 -0.35 -11.32
CA ARG A 11 14.06 -0.68 -12.06
C ARG A 11 14.06 0.00 -13.43
N ALA A 12 13.57 -0.73 -14.45
CA ALA A 12 13.31 -0.16 -15.76
C ALA A 12 12.27 0.95 -15.63
N LEU A 13 12.56 2.10 -16.25
CA LEU A 13 11.64 3.22 -16.32
C LEU A 13 10.88 3.11 -17.65
N PRO A 14 9.55 3.33 -17.67
CA PRO A 14 8.84 3.49 -18.93
C PRO A 14 9.46 4.66 -19.70
N GLY A 15 9.61 4.51 -21.03
CA GLY A 15 10.29 5.50 -21.88
C GLY A 15 9.62 6.88 -21.84
N VAL A 16 8.32 6.93 -21.58
CA VAL A 16 7.58 8.14 -21.26
C VAL A 16 7.28 8.13 -19.76
N LEU A 17 7.78 9.14 -19.06
CA LEU A 17 7.50 9.32 -17.64
C LEU A 17 6.26 10.20 -17.50
N PRO A 18 5.14 9.69 -16.96
CA PRO A 18 4.01 10.54 -16.61
C PRO A 18 4.45 11.56 -15.55
N THR A 19 3.79 12.71 -15.49
CA THR A 19 4.08 13.69 -14.43
C THR A 19 3.23 13.43 -13.19
N LEU A 20 3.87 13.27 -12.04
CA LEU A 20 3.19 13.18 -10.75
C LEU A 20 2.95 14.60 -10.22
N ALA A 21 1.71 15.08 -10.32
CA ALA A 21 1.33 16.40 -9.82
C ALA A 21 1.63 16.52 -8.32
N GLY A 22 2.20 17.65 -7.89
CA GLY A 22 2.57 17.87 -6.48
C GLY A 22 3.99 17.44 -6.09
N VAL A 23 4.75 16.80 -6.99
CA VAL A 23 6.17 16.48 -6.78
C VAL A 23 7.04 17.32 -7.72
N GLN A 24 7.80 18.27 -7.16
CA GLN A 24 8.65 19.16 -7.96
C GLN A 24 10.05 18.58 -8.23
N HIS A 25 10.54 17.68 -7.38
CA HIS A 25 11.91 17.19 -7.49
C HIS A 25 12.00 16.05 -8.54
N PRO A 26 12.83 16.19 -9.59
CA PRO A 26 12.85 15.24 -10.72
C PRO A 26 13.29 13.82 -10.30
N VAL A 27 14.15 13.71 -9.29
CA VAL A 27 14.53 12.39 -8.76
C VAL A 27 13.37 11.74 -8.01
N LEU A 28 12.56 12.52 -7.28
CA LEU A 28 11.41 11.98 -6.53
C LEU A 28 10.32 11.55 -7.51
N GLN A 29 10.05 12.35 -8.53
CA GLN A 29 9.11 12.00 -9.60
C GLN A 29 9.49 10.66 -10.25
N ARG A 30 10.77 10.52 -10.66
CA ARG A 30 11.30 9.25 -11.21
C ARG A 30 11.15 8.09 -10.23
N LEU A 31 11.42 8.32 -8.95
CA LEU A 31 11.37 7.31 -7.90
C LEU A 31 9.94 6.79 -7.68
N TYR A 32 8.96 7.69 -7.59
CA TYR A 32 7.56 7.34 -7.36
C TYR A 32 6.95 6.64 -8.57
N ILE A 33 7.18 7.14 -9.78
CA ILE A 33 6.71 6.50 -11.02
C ILE A 33 7.31 5.10 -11.17
N SER A 34 8.60 4.92 -10.87
CA SER A 34 9.23 3.58 -10.91
C SER A 34 8.63 2.58 -9.91
N ARG A 35 7.91 3.07 -8.90
CA ARG A 35 7.18 2.26 -7.92
C ARG A 35 5.71 2.07 -8.31
N GLY A 36 5.26 2.63 -9.43
CA GLY A 36 3.87 2.57 -9.88
C GLY A 36 2.96 3.60 -9.20
N ILE A 37 3.51 4.56 -8.46
CA ILE A 37 2.72 5.62 -7.84
C ILE A 37 2.28 6.60 -8.92
N THR A 38 0.96 6.82 -9.00
CA THR A 38 0.32 7.68 -10.01
C THR A 38 -0.38 8.88 -9.42
N ASP A 39 -0.74 8.81 -8.13
CA ASP A 39 -1.45 9.85 -7.40
C ASP A 39 -0.77 10.15 -6.05
N MET A 40 -0.74 11.42 -5.65
CA MET A 40 -0.18 11.84 -4.36
C MET A 40 -0.90 11.26 -3.14
N ARG A 41 -2.19 10.92 -3.29
CA ARG A 41 -2.98 10.26 -2.24
C ARG A 41 -2.42 8.89 -1.87
N GLU A 42 -1.75 8.21 -2.79
CA GLU A 42 -1.08 6.93 -2.52
C GLU A 42 0.12 7.07 -1.57
N LEU A 43 0.64 8.30 -1.40
CA LEU A 43 1.74 8.60 -0.47
C LEU A 43 1.24 9.02 0.92
N GLU A 44 -0.07 9.11 1.13
CA GLU A 44 -0.61 9.46 2.44
C GLU A 44 -0.44 8.30 3.43
N ARG A 45 0.06 8.61 4.62
CA ARG A 45 0.33 7.69 5.72
C ARG A 45 -0.44 8.04 6.99
N GLY A 46 -1.21 9.13 7.00
CA GLY A 46 -2.08 9.49 8.11
C GLY A 46 -3.26 8.54 8.26
N ALA A 47 -3.77 8.42 9.49
CA ALA A 47 -4.91 7.57 9.80
C ALA A 47 -6.19 7.98 9.04
N ALA A 48 -6.31 9.26 8.66
CA ALA A 48 -7.43 9.77 7.87
C ALA A 48 -7.50 9.18 6.45
N ALA A 49 -6.39 8.68 5.92
CA ALA A 49 -6.31 8.06 4.59
C ALA A 49 -6.45 6.52 4.65
N LEU A 50 -6.76 5.94 5.80
CA LEU A 50 -6.99 4.51 5.92
C LEU A 50 -8.19 4.07 5.09
N LEU A 51 -8.08 2.88 4.49
CA LEU A 51 -9.20 2.24 3.82
C LEU A 51 -10.32 1.94 4.83
N PRO A 52 -11.59 1.97 4.39
CA PRO A 52 -12.71 1.55 5.21
C PRO A 52 -12.49 0.15 5.82
N PHE A 53 -12.75 0.00 7.12
CA PHE A 53 -12.49 -1.26 7.83
C PHE A 53 -13.26 -2.46 7.25
N ASN A 54 -14.43 -2.22 6.63
CA ASN A 54 -15.24 -3.24 5.98
C ASN A 54 -14.57 -3.84 4.72
N SER A 55 -13.53 -3.19 4.19
CA SER A 55 -12.71 -3.74 3.08
C SER A 55 -11.63 -4.73 3.56
N LEU A 56 -11.45 -4.86 4.88
CA LEU A 56 -10.47 -5.79 5.44
C LEU A 56 -10.92 -7.23 5.17
N LYS A 57 -10.03 -8.00 4.55
CA LYS A 57 -10.31 -9.39 4.19
C LYS A 57 -10.65 -10.21 5.44
N GLY A 58 -11.85 -10.80 5.44
CA GLY A 58 -12.31 -11.69 6.52
C GLY A 58 -12.77 -10.98 7.79
N ILE A 59 -13.04 -9.67 7.73
CA ILE A 59 -13.45 -8.90 8.91
C ILE A 59 -14.74 -9.42 9.55
N ASP A 60 -15.74 -9.80 8.76
CA ASP A 60 -17.02 -10.29 9.28
C ASP A 60 -16.84 -11.57 10.10
N ALA A 61 -16.16 -12.58 9.52
CA ALA A 61 -15.89 -13.84 10.20
C ALA A 61 -15.04 -13.66 11.46
N ALA A 62 -14.05 -12.74 11.44
CA ALA A 62 -13.26 -12.43 12.62
C ALA A 62 -14.10 -11.80 13.73
N VAL A 63 -15.01 -10.89 13.38
CA VAL A 63 -15.92 -10.25 14.33
C VAL A 63 -16.90 -11.25 14.93
N GLU A 64 -17.47 -12.15 14.12
CA GLU A 64 -18.36 -13.22 14.60
C GLU A 64 -17.69 -14.11 15.66
N LEU A 65 -16.44 -14.52 15.42
CA LEU A 65 -15.67 -15.32 16.40
C LEU A 65 -15.45 -14.57 17.72
N LEU A 66 -15.14 -13.27 17.65
CA LEU A 66 -14.95 -12.45 18.84
C LEU A 66 -16.25 -12.27 19.63
N VAL A 67 -17.37 -12.00 18.94
CA VAL A 67 -18.69 -11.88 19.56
C VAL A 67 -19.09 -13.20 20.23
N GLN A 68 -18.86 -14.33 19.56
CA GLN A 68 -19.11 -15.66 20.14
C GLN A 68 -18.27 -15.87 21.41
N ALA A 69 -16.96 -15.60 21.36
CA ALA A 69 -16.08 -15.77 22.52
C ALA A 69 -16.49 -14.91 23.71
N LEU A 70 -16.91 -13.66 23.46
CA LEU A 70 -17.43 -12.76 24.50
C LEU A 70 -18.75 -13.26 25.09
N SER A 71 -19.65 -13.80 24.27
CA SER A 71 -20.92 -14.36 24.75
C SER A 71 -20.74 -15.60 25.63
N LEU A 72 -19.68 -16.39 25.40
CA LEU A 72 -19.37 -17.61 26.16
C LEU A 72 -18.63 -17.33 27.48
N GLN A 73 -18.11 -16.12 27.69
CA GLN A 73 -17.43 -15.72 28.95
C GLN A 73 -18.37 -15.14 30.01
N GLN A 74 -19.65 -14.94 29.69
CA GLN A 74 -20.69 -14.55 30.65
C GLN A 74 -21.25 -15.77 31.37
#